data_AF-A0A2V8FDV2-F1
#
_entry.id   AF-A0A2V8FDV2-F1
#
_cell.length_a   1.000
_cell.length_b   1.000
_cell.length_c   1.000
_cell.angle_alpha   90.00
_cell.angle_beta   90.00
_cell.angle_gamma   90.00
#
_symmetry.space_group_name_H-M   'P 1'
#
loop_
_entity.id
_entity.type
_entity.pdbx_description
1 polymer ?
#
loop_
_entity_poly.entity_id
_entity_poly.type
_entity_poly.pdbx_seq_one_letter_code
_entity_poly.pdbx_strand_id
1 'polypeptide(L)'
;MDNVPGHELHGTRQVGQWPADELVGLWGRVCSGVVKQGFVIEYRDLEPPRTGIFDGLRIVIDPDVGFEMQCFLLLHLFGHSVQWVAPSLEHKLADLQRTEDRNRFMQVLHAYELEAAGFGMQLMHQVGVTTLDGWYSDFVATDWRYVEAYYRTNQLPDWNSCVVCGCPLVTPAPIPELRHHEVQVRFAF
;
A
#
# COMPACT_ATOMS: atom_id res chain seq x y z
N MET A 1 -27.98 -3.45 11.15
CA MET A 1 -26.97 -2.95 10.20
C MET A 1 -25.99 -2.19 11.04
N ASP A 2 -24.90 -2.85 11.41
CA ASP A 2 -23.87 -2.22 12.22
C ASP A 2 -23.24 -1.13 11.37
N ASN A 3 -23.32 0.11 11.86
CA ASN A 3 -22.78 1.28 11.20
C ASN A 3 -21.26 1.09 11.15
N VAL A 4 -20.68 0.83 9.98
CA VAL A 4 -19.23 0.89 9.82
C VAL A 4 -18.86 2.36 10.08
N PRO A 5 -18.11 2.67 11.15
CA PRO A 5 -17.73 4.06 11.44
C PRO A 5 -16.98 4.64 10.23
N GLY A 6 -17.27 5.90 9.88
CA GLY A 6 -16.61 6.59 8.76
C GLY A 6 -15.09 6.70 8.95
N HIS A 7 -14.37 6.98 7.87
CA HIS A 7 -12.91 7.08 7.89
C HIS A 7 -12.41 8.17 8.85
N GLU A 8 -13.20 9.21 9.11
CA GLU A 8 -12.92 10.24 10.13
C GLU A 8 -12.64 9.67 11.55
N LEU A 9 -13.18 8.48 11.87
CA LEU A 9 -13.07 7.87 13.20
C LEU A 9 -12.02 6.75 13.29
N HIS A 10 -11.64 6.11 12.17
CA HIS A 10 -10.77 4.91 12.15
C HIS A 10 -9.60 5.01 11.15
N GLY A 11 -9.55 6.06 10.33
CA GLY A 11 -8.55 6.28 9.28
C GLY A 11 -7.20 6.77 9.79
N THR A 12 -7.09 7.12 11.08
CA THR A 12 -5.81 7.46 11.72
C THR A 12 -5.07 6.21 12.17
N ARG A 13 -4.53 5.48 11.19
CA ARG A 13 -3.58 4.40 11.42
C ARG A 13 -2.17 4.99 11.48
N GLN A 14 -1.51 4.80 12.61
CA GLN A 14 -0.17 5.33 12.85
C GLN A 14 0.78 4.18 13.20
N VAL A 15 2.05 4.31 12.84
CA VAL A 15 3.09 3.35 13.21
C VAL A 15 4.17 4.12 13.95
N GLY A 16 4.00 4.34 15.25
CA GLY A 16 4.92 5.12 16.08
C GLY A 16 4.67 6.62 16.03
N GLN A 17 5.69 7.42 16.37
CA GLN A 17 5.66 8.88 16.31
C GLN A 17 6.71 9.37 15.31
N TRP A 18 6.27 9.90 14.18
CA TRP A 18 7.15 10.40 13.12
C TRP A 18 7.06 11.92 12.95
N PRO A 19 8.18 12.60 12.66
CA PRO A 19 8.19 14.03 12.43
C PRO A 19 7.32 14.38 11.22
N ALA A 20 6.30 15.22 11.43
CA ALA A 20 5.35 15.59 10.37
C ALA A 20 6.02 16.29 9.18
N ASP A 21 7.14 16.98 9.41
CA ASP A 21 7.94 17.65 8.38
C ASP A 21 8.60 16.66 7.41
N GLU A 22 9.11 15.52 7.90
CA GLU A 22 9.65 14.47 7.03
C GLU A 22 8.57 13.83 6.15
N LEU A 23 7.37 13.60 6.71
CA LEU A 23 6.24 13.05 5.95
C LEU A 23 5.71 14.02 4.89
N VAL A 24 5.70 15.33 5.17
CA VAL A 24 5.36 16.34 4.15
C VAL A 24 6.40 16.35 3.02
N GLY A 25 7.69 16.26 3.36
CA GLY A 25 8.78 16.15 2.40
C GLY A 25 8.70 14.88 1.54
N LEU A 26 8.36 13.74 2.16
CA LEU A 26 8.06 12.48 1.49
C LEU A 26 6.91 12.65 0.50
N TRP A 27 5.77 13.15 0.97
CA TRP A 27 4.55 13.27 0.18
C TRP A 27 4.79 14.02 -1.14
N GLY A 28 5.39 15.21 -1.09
CA GLY A 28 5.64 16.00 -2.29
C GLY A 28 6.56 15.28 -3.30
N ARG A 29 7.59 14.58 -2.82
CA ARG A 29 8.55 13.86 -3.66
C ARG A 29 7.94 12.60 -4.26
N VAL A 30 7.22 11.81 -3.47
CA VAL A 30 6.54 10.60 -3.91
C VAL A 30 5.44 10.95 -4.91
N CYS A 31 4.62 11.98 -4.65
CA CYS A 31 3.65 12.49 -5.63
C CYS A 31 4.31 12.80 -6.97
N SER A 32 5.45 13.51 -6.96
CA SER A 32 6.22 13.79 -8.19
C SER A 32 6.70 12.51 -8.86
N GLY A 33 7.19 11.53 -8.08
CA GLY A 33 7.66 10.24 -8.58
C GLY A 33 6.55 9.43 -9.24
N VAL A 34 5.41 9.26 -8.58
CA VAL A 34 4.22 8.55 -9.09
C VAL A 34 3.75 9.17 -10.41
N VAL A 35 3.63 10.50 -10.46
CA VAL A 35 3.23 11.21 -11.69
C VAL A 35 4.23 11.03 -12.83
N LYS A 36 5.54 11.06 -12.53
CA LYS A 36 6.59 10.78 -13.53
C LYS A 36 6.59 9.34 -14.03
N GLN A 37 6.11 8.40 -13.22
CA GLN A 37 5.87 7.02 -13.63
C GLN A 37 4.59 6.86 -14.48
N GLY A 38 3.80 7.92 -14.65
CA GLY A 38 2.66 7.97 -15.56
C GLY A 38 1.29 7.77 -14.90
N PHE A 39 1.23 7.67 -13.57
CA PHE A 39 -0.03 7.56 -12.83
C PHE A 39 -0.59 8.93 -12.45
N VAL A 40 -1.91 9.01 -12.31
CA VAL A 40 -2.61 10.18 -11.75
C VAL A 40 -2.85 9.95 -10.26
N ILE A 41 -2.77 11.02 -9.46
CA ILE A 41 -3.16 11.01 -8.04
C ILE A 41 -4.43 11.85 -7.90
N GLU A 42 -5.44 11.28 -7.25
CA GLU A 42 -6.73 11.92 -7.01
C GLU A 42 -7.11 11.76 -5.53
N TYR A 43 -7.74 12.78 -4.95
CA TYR A 43 -8.47 12.63 -3.69
C TYR A 43 -9.96 12.52 -3.99
N ARG A 44 -10.62 11.56 -3.35
CA ARG A 44 -12.06 11.36 -3.47
C ARG A 44 -12.60 10.73 -2.19
N ASP A 45 -13.77 11.16 -1.77
CA ASP A 45 -14.52 10.51 -0.69
C ASP A 45 -14.86 9.06 -1.10
N LEU A 46 -14.40 8.10 -0.30
CA LEU A 46 -14.56 6.68 -0.58
C LEU A 46 -15.47 6.04 0.47
N GLU A 47 -16.43 5.25 0.00
CA GLU A 47 -17.29 4.47 0.89
C GLU A 47 -16.46 3.52 1.78
N PRO A 48 -16.61 3.58 3.11
CA PRO A 48 -15.96 2.64 4.02
C PRO A 48 -16.24 1.17 3.63
N PRO A 49 -15.26 0.28 3.80
CA PRO A 49 -13.97 0.47 4.47
C PRO A 49 -12.81 0.88 3.52
N ARG A 50 -13.09 1.45 2.34
CA ARG A 50 -12.04 1.70 1.33
C ARG A 50 -11.23 2.94 1.65
N THR A 51 -9.97 2.78 2.03
CA THR A 51 -9.08 3.91 2.35
C THR A 51 -8.35 4.47 1.12
N GLY A 52 -8.23 3.66 0.07
CA GLY A 52 -7.71 4.07 -1.22
C GLY A 52 -7.94 3.01 -2.30
N ILE A 53 -7.94 3.42 -3.56
CA ILE A 53 -8.19 2.54 -4.71
C ILE A 53 -7.26 2.84 -5.88
N PHE A 54 -7.14 1.91 -6.82
CA PHE A 54 -6.49 2.16 -8.10
C PHE A 54 -7.21 1.46 -9.26
N ASP A 55 -7.04 2.00 -10.47
CA ASP A 55 -7.64 1.51 -11.72
C ASP A 55 -6.61 1.24 -12.83
N GLY A 56 -5.31 1.22 -12.50
CA GLY A 56 -4.21 1.04 -13.46
C GLY A 56 -3.80 2.33 -14.18
N LEU A 57 -4.54 3.42 -14.00
CA LEU A 57 -4.21 4.75 -14.50
C LEU A 57 -4.12 5.79 -13.37
N ARG A 58 -4.92 5.61 -12.32
CA ARG A 58 -5.12 6.52 -11.19
C ARG A 58 -4.94 5.77 -9.88
N ILE A 59 -4.36 6.47 -8.93
CA ILE A 59 -4.37 6.13 -7.51
C ILE A 59 -5.25 7.17 -6.82
N VAL A 60 -6.27 6.70 -6.13
CA VAL A 60 -7.24 7.54 -5.44
C VAL A 60 -7.13 7.29 -3.94
N ILE A 61 -6.98 8.35 -3.16
CA ILE A 61 -6.86 8.27 -1.70
C ILE A 61 -8.07 8.97 -1.08
N ASP A 62 -8.62 8.37 -0.02
CA ASP A 62 -9.67 9.02 0.76
C ASP A 62 -9.07 10.19 1.58
N PRO A 63 -9.59 11.42 1.48
CA PRO A 63 -9.06 12.56 2.21
C PRO A 63 -9.21 12.46 3.73
N ASP A 64 -10.12 11.64 4.26
CA ASP A 64 -10.43 11.53 5.69
C ASP A 64 -9.49 10.58 6.45
N VAL A 65 -8.60 9.86 5.75
CA VAL A 65 -7.58 9.04 6.41
C VAL A 65 -6.43 9.91 6.93
N GLY A 66 -5.80 9.50 8.03
CA GLY A 66 -4.71 10.26 8.63
C GLY A 66 -3.52 10.45 7.67
N PHE A 67 -2.84 11.59 7.72
CA PHE A 67 -1.80 11.94 6.75
C PHE A 67 -0.65 10.92 6.66
N GLU A 68 -0.25 10.32 7.78
CA GLU A 68 0.75 9.23 7.78
C GLU A 68 0.25 8.02 6.97
N MET A 69 -1.01 7.62 7.18
CA MET A 69 -1.66 6.56 6.41
C MET A 69 -1.78 6.95 4.93
N GLN A 70 -2.08 8.21 4.60
CA GLN A 70 -2.07 8.67 3.21
C GLN A 70 -0.70 8.47 2.55
N CYS A 71 0.39 8.83 3.25
CA CYS A 71 1.75 8.63 2.75
C CYS A 71 2.05 7.16 2.47
N PHE A 72 1.66 6.27 3.39
CA PHE A 72 1.78 4.82 3.19
C PHE A 72 0.92 4.33 2.02
N LEU A 73 -0.36 4.71 1.97
CA LEU A 73 -1.31 4.31 0.93
C LEU A 73 -0.82 4.70 -0.46
N LEU A 74 -0.25 5.89 -0.64
CA LEU A 74 0.27 6.29 -1.95
C LEU A 74 1.39 5.35 -2.43
N LEU A 75 2.33 5.00 -1.55
CA LEU A 75 3.44 4.10 -1.87
C LEU A 75 2.96 2.67 -2.09
N HIS A 76 2.05 2.19 -1.24
CA HIS A 76 1.48 0.85 -1.29
C HIS A 76 0.63 0.64 -2.56
N LEU A 77 -0.30 1.56 -2.84
CA LEU A 77 -1.12 1.52 -4.05
C LEU A 77 -0.30 1.76 -5.32
N PHE A 78 0.79 2.53 -5.25
CA PHE A 78 1.76 2.62 -6.34
C PHE A 78 2.39 1.26 -6.63
N GLY A 79 2.85 0.55 -5.60
CA GLY A 79 3.43 -0.79 -5.74
C GLY A 79 2.47 -1.78 -6.40
N HIS A 80 1.21 -1.79 -5.97
CA HIS A 80 0.19 -2.60 -6.64
C HIS A 80 -0.13 -2.10 -8.05
N SER A 81 -0.21 -0.80 -8.29
CA SER A 81 -0.44 -0.27 -9.63
C SER A 81 0.63 -0.76 -10.60
N VAL A 82 1.91 -0.78 -10.18
CA VAL A 82 3.01 -1.38 -10.95
C VAL A 82 2.75 -2.85 -11.27
N GLN A 83 2.37 -3.67 -10.27
CA GLN A 83 2.09 -5.09 -10.49
C GLN A 83 1.00 -5.34 -11.53
N TRP A 84 -0.01 -4.46 -11.59
CA TRP A 84 -1.15 -4.63 -12.48
C TRP A 84 -0.93 -4.10 -13.90
N VAL A 85 0.01 -3.17 -14.10
CA VAL A 85 0.27 -2.58 -15.43
C VAL A 85 1.58 -3.04 -16.06
N ALA A 86 2.43 -3.77 -15.33
CA ALA A 86 3.67 -4.31 -15.85
C ALA A 86 3.45 -5.69 -16.51
N PRO A 87 3.67 -5.84 -17.83
CA PRO A 87 3.46 -7.12 -18.51
C PRO A 87 4.33 -8.25 -17.96
N SER A 88 5.51 -7.93 -17.43
CA SER A 88 6.42 -8.90 -16.83
C SER A 88 5.87 -9.53 -15.55
N LEU A 89 4.84 -8.97 -14.92
CA LEU A 89 4.29 -9.42 -13.63
C LEU A 89 2.92 -10.11 -13.76
N GLU A 90 2.31 -10.13 -14.95
CA GLU A 90 0.98 -10.73 -15.19
C GLU A 90 0.84 -12.17 -14.67
N HIS A 91 1.89 -12.99 -14.84
CA HIS A 91 1.90 -14.38 -14.40
C HIS A 91 1.74 -14.52 -12.88
N LYS A 92 2.27 -13.57 -12.09
CA LYS A 92 2.18 -13.57 -10.62
C LYS A 92 0.76 -13.25 -10.14
N LEU A 93 0.04 -12.39 -10.87
CA LEU A 93 -1.36 -12.10 -10.60
C LEU A 93 -2.23 -13.34 -10.83
N ALA A 94 -1.92 -14.12 -11.86
CA ALA A 94 -2.62 -15.37 -12.12
C ALA A 94 -2.43 -16.39 -10.98
N ASP A 95 -1.23 -16.48 -10.41
CA ASP A 95 -0.96 -17.34 -9.26
C ASP A 95 -1.77 -16.91 -8.02
N LEU A 96 -1.83 -15.60 -7.74
CA LEU A 96 -2.63 -15.06 -6.64
C LEU A 96 -4.12 -15.39 -6.79
N GLN A 97 -4.66 -15.26 -8.01
CA GLN A 97 -6.09 -15.46 -8.29
C GLN A 97 -6.54 -16.92 -8.32
N ARG A 98 -5.63 -17.86 -8.61
CA ARG A 98 -5.96 -19.26 -8.88
C ARG A 98 -5.53 -20.23 -7.77
N THR A 99 -4.82 -19.75 -6.76
CA THR A 99 -4.37 -20.60 -5.65
C THR A 99 -5.52 -20.89 -4.69
N GLU A 100 -6.03 -22.13 -4.72
CA GLU A 100 -7.14 -22.56 -3.85
C GLU A 100 -6.67 -23.06 -2.47
N ASP A 101 -5.46 -23.63 -2.38
CA ASP A 101 -4.92 -24.09 -1.10
C ASP A 101 -4.59 -22.89 -0.20
N ARG A 102 -5.22 -22.83 0.98
CA ARG A 102 -5.12 -21.68 1.88
C ARG A 102 -3.68 -21.40 2.32
N ASN A 103 -2.90 -22.42 2.65
CA ASN A 103 -1.53 -22.22 3.13
C ASN A 103 -0.64 -21.68 2.02
N ARG A 104 -0.78 -22.23 0.81
CA ARG A 104 -0.11 -21.74 -0.38
C ARG A 104 -0.56 -20.34 -0.76
N PHE A 105 -1.85 -20.05 -0.66
CA PHE A 105 -2.43 -18.74 -0.92
C PHE A 105 -1.80 -17.69 0.00
N MET A 106 -1.69 -17.95 1.30
CA MET A 106 -1.05 -17.02 2.24
C MET A 106 0.42 -16.75 1.89
N GLN A 107 1.16 -17.76 1.40
CA GLN A 107 2.54 -17.57 0.95
C GLN A 107 2.62 -16.70 -0.32
N VAL A 108 1.74 -16.95 -1.29
CA VAL A 108 1.66 -16.19 -2.54
C VAL A 108 1.24 -14.75 -2.26
N LEU A 109 0.25 -14.55 -1.38
CA LEU A 109 -0.20 -13.23 -0.95
C LEU A 109 0.93 -12.46 -0.26
N HIS A 110 1.65 -13.07 0.68
CA HIS A 110 2.77 -12.40 1.34
C HIS A 110 3.87 -11.97 0.35
N ALA A 111 4.20 -12.84 -0.61
CA ALA A 111 5.18 -12.51 -1.64
C ALA A 111 4.69 -11.38 -2.56
N TYR A 112 3.40 -11.36 -2.87
CA TYR A 112 2.75 -10.29 -3.64
C TYR A 112 2.80 -8.95 -2.90
N GLU A 113 2.49 -8.93 -1.60
CA GLU A 113 2.56 -7.71 -0.76
C GLU A 113 4.00 -7.18 -0.64
N LEU A 114 4.98 -8.06 -0.38
CA LEU A 114 6.38 -7.66 -0.27
C LEU A 114 6.96 -7.13 -1.58
N GLU A 115 6.54 -7.67 -2.73
CA GLU A 115 6.95 -7.15 -4.03
C GLU A 115 6.38 -5.74 -4.29
N ALA A 116 5.11 -5.52 -3.97
CA ALA A 116 4.49 -4.18 -4.04
C ALA A 116 5.25 -3.19 -3.15
N ALA A 117 5.55 -3.58 -1.91
CA ALA A 117 6.34 -2.78 -0.98
C ALA A 117 7.74 -2.48 -1.55
N GLY A 118 8.38 -3.45 -2.20
CA GLY A 118 9.67 -3.26 -2.86
C GLY A 118 9.66 -2.15 -3.91
N PHE A 119 8.58 -2.04 -4.70
CA PHE A 119 8.43 -0.95 -5.67
C PHE A 119 8.21 0.41 -5.00
N GLY A 120 7.44 0.46 -3.90
CA GLY A 120 7.28 1.67 -3.09
C GLY A 120 8.62 2.16 -2.52
N MET A 121 9.41 1.25 -1.93
CA MET A 121 10.76 1.55 -1.44
C MET A 121 11.68 2.04 -2.57
N GLN A 122 11.63 1.37 -3.73
CA GLN A 122 12.41 1.80 -4.89
C GLN A 122 12.02 3.20 -5.38
N LEU A 123 10.73 3.55 -5.34
CA LEU A 123 10.26 4.88 -5.69
C LEU A 123 10.80 5.93 -4.72
N MET A 124 10.74 5.67 -3.40
CA MET A 124 11.32 6.55 -2.38
C MET A 124 12.79 6.84 -2.68
N HIS A 125 13.57 5.79 -2.97
CA HIS A 125 14.99 5.93 -3.30
C HIS A 125 15.22 6.73 -4.58
N GLN A 126 14.41 6.51 -5.63
CA GLN A 126 14.50 7.26 -6.90
C GLN A 126 14.22 8.76 -6.73
N VAL A 127 13.37 9.14 -5.77
CA VAL A 127 13.08 10.54 -5.45
C VAL A 127 13.97 11.09 -4.32
N GLY A 128 15.03 10.35 -3.96
CA GLY A 128 16.04 10.76 -3.01
C GLY A 128 15.58 10.78 -1.55
N VAL A 129 14.59 9.96 -1.21
CA VAL A 129 14.14 9.73 0.17
C VAL A 129 14.66 8.37 0.63
N THR A 130 15.63 8.39 1.56
CA THR A 130 16.23 7.17 2.14
C THR A 130 16.23 7.18 3.67
N THR A 131 15.86 8.31 4.30
CA THR A 131 15.82 8.44 5.76
C THR A 131 14.60 7.75 6.38
N LEU A 132 13.58 7.48 5.57
CA LEU A 132 12.30 6.89 5.98
C LEU A 132 12.18 5.40 5.65
N ASP A 133 13.29 4.73 5.28
CA ASP A 133 13.28 3.29 4.97
C ASP A 133 12.78 2.46 6.16
N GLY A 134 13.20 2.82 7.38
CA GLY A 134 12.76 2.18 8.61
C GLY A 134 11.26 2.36 8.86
N TRP A 135 10.78 3.60 8.76
CA TRP A 135 9.34 3.92 8.88
C TRP A 135 8.51 3.11 7.89
N TYR A 136 8.89 3.14 6.62
CA TYR A 136 8.14 2.47 5.57
C TYR A 136 8.12 0.95 5.79
N SER A 137 9.24 0.37 6.21
CA SER A 137 9.34 -1.06 6.50
C SER A 137 8.46 -1.46 7.69
N ASP A 138 8.48 -0.67 8.76
CA ASP A 138 7.64 -0.88 9.95
C ASP A 138 6.15 -0.78 9.59
N PHE A 139 5.79 0.15 8.69
CA PHE A 139 4.41 0.28 8.20
C PHE A 139 3.99 -0.93 7.34
N VAL A 140 4.84 -1.38 6.42
CA VAL A 140 4.61 -2.59 5.62
C VAL A 140 4.46 -3.83 6.51
N ALA A 141 5.29 -3.97 7.53
CA ALA A 141 5.20 -5.10 8.46
C ALA A 141 3.94 -5.04 9.34
N THR A 142 3.52 -3.85 9.74
CA THR A 142 2.27 -3.61 10.48
C THR A 142 1.06 -3.97 9.62
N ASP A 143 1.04 -3.48 8.37
CA ASP A 143 -0.01 -3.75 7.39
C ASP A 143 -0.10 -5.26 7.08
N TRP A 144 1.02 -5.93 6.87
CA TRP A 144 1.04 -7.38 6.69
C TRP A 144 0.45 -8.13 7.90
N ARG A 145 0.80 -7.76 9.13
CA ARG A 145 0.21 -8.36 10.34
C ARG A 145 -1.29 -8.12 10.42
N TYR A 146 -1.76 -6.97 9.96
CA TYR A 146 -3.18 -6.64 9.89
C TYR A 146 -3.91 -7.54 8.88
N VAL A 147 -3.39 -7.64 7.65
CA VAL A 147 -3.92 -8.49 6.58
C VAL A 147 -3.88 -9.97 6.98
N GLU A 148 -2.76 -10.46 7.49
CA GLU A 148 -2.61 -11.86 7.91
C GLU A 148 -3.61 -12.23 9.00
N ALA A 149 -3.79 -11.37 10.01
CA ALA A 149 -4.76 -11.60 11.06
C ALA A 149 -6.19 -11.68 10.50
N TYR A 150 -6.56 -10.77 9.59
CA TYR A 150 -7.86 -10.82 8.90
C TYR A 150 -8.07 -12.14 8.17
N TYR A 151 -7.11 -12.61 7.37
CA TYR A 151 -7.24 -13.90 6.66
C TYR A 151 -7.29 -15.12 7.58
N ARG A 152 -6.71 -15.03 8.79
CA ARG A 152 -6.73 -16.12 9.78
C ARG A 152 -8.03 -16.16 10.59
N THR A 153 -8.60 -15.00 10.95
CA THR A 153 -9.74 -14.90 11.87
C THR A 153 -11.05 -14.52 11.18
N ASN A 154 -10.99 -14.06 9.93
CA ASN A 154 -12.09 -13.46 9.19
C ASN A 154 -12.71 -12.24 9.91
N GLN A 155 -11.91 -11.55 10.74
CA GLN A 155 -12.27 -10.36 11.51
C GLN A 155 -11.16 -9.32 11.39
N LEU A 156 -11.52 -8.05 11.24
CA LEU A 156 -10.55 -6.96 11.23
C LEU A 156 -9.94 -6.83 12.63
N PRO A 157 -8.62 -7.01 12.80
CA PRO A 157 -7.99 -6.84 14.11
C PRO A 157 -7.96 -5.37 14.50
N ASP A 158 -7.70 -5.09 15.78
CA ASP A 158 -7.35 -3.74 16.21
C ASP A 158 -5.97 -3.35 15.65
N TRP A 159 -5.86 -2.19 15.03
CA TRP A 159 -4.61 -1.74 14.39
C TRP A 159 -3.43 -1.67 15.37
N ASN A 160 -3.66 -1.18 16.59
CA ASN A 160 -2.58 -1.03 17.57
C ASN A 160 -2.00 -2.38 17.99
N SER A 161 -2.80 -3.45 17.93
CA SER A 161 -2.33 -4.82 18.17
C SER A 161 -1.39 -5.36 17.07
N CYS A 162 -1.45 -4.77 15.87
CA CYS A 162 -0.67 -5.15 14.70
C CYS A 162 0.65 -4.37 14.55
N VAL A 163 0.82 -3.24 15.25
CA VAL A 163 2.00 -2.36 15.13
C VAL A 163 3.30 -3.13 15.32
N VAL A 164 4.21 -2.93 14.37
CA VAL A 164 5.58 -3.46 14.36
C VAL A 164 6.54 -2.27 14.36
N CYS A 165 7.62 -2.37 15.13
CA CYS A 165 8.70 -1.39 15.14
C CYS A 165 10.06 -2.08 15.01
N GLY A 166 10.98 -1.49 14.26
CA GLY A 166 12.35 -1.97 14.08
C GLY A 166 12.43 -3.30 13.32
N CYS A 167 11.53 -3.53 12.37
CA CYS A 167 11.59 -4.72 11.52
C CYS A 167 12.73 -4.65 10.49
N PRO A 168 13.10 -5.78 9.86
CA PRO A 168 14.06 -5.75 8.75
C PRO A 168 13.58 -4.85 7.61
N LEU A 169 14.52 -4.14 6.99
CA LEU A 169 14.19 -3.22 5.90
C LEU A 169 13.60 -3.98 4.70
N VAL A 170 12.53 -3.44 4.13
CA VAL A 170 12.01 -3.86 2.83
C VAL A 170 13.10 -3.64 1.79
N THR A 171 13.38 -4.68 1.01
CA THR A 171 14.37 -4.60 -0.07
C THR A 171 13.77 -3.84 -1.26
N PRO A 172 14.41 -2.76 -1.76
CA PRO A 172 13.95 -2.07 -2.96
C PRO A 172 13.92 -3.02 -4.16
N ALA A 173 12.83 -2.99 -4.92
CA ALA A 173 12.66 -3.77 -6.15
C ALA A 173 12.66 -2.85 -7.38
N PRO A 174 13.48 -3.11 -8.41
CA PRO A 174 13.49 -2.29 -9.63
C PRO A 174 12.10 -2.19 -10.26
N ILE A 175 11.63 -0.97 -10.51
CA ILE A 175 10.35 -0.74 -11.18
C ILE A 175 10.47 -1.21 -12.65
N PRO A 176 9.67 -2.17 -13.11
CA PRO A 176 9.71 -2.70 -14.48
C PRO A 176 9.16 -1.70 -15.51
N GLU A 177 9.25 -2.06 -16.79
CA GLU A 177 8.53 -1.33 -17.85
C GLU A 177 7.01 -1.37 -17.59
N LEU A 178 6.39 -0.20 -17.56
CA LEU A 178 4.96 -0.03 -17.31
C LEU A 178 4.21 0.14 -18.63
N ARG A 179 3.08 -0.55 -18.77
CA ARG A 179 2.12 -0.33 -19.86
C ARG A 179 0.77 0.04 -19.27
N HIS A 180 0.59 1.33 -19.03
CA HIS A 180 -0.63 1.89 -18.47
C HIS A 180 -1.87 1.50 -19.28
N HIS A 181 -2.83 0.89 -18.59
CA HIS A 181 -4.13 0.54 -19.13
C HIS A 181 -5.12 0.44 -17.96
N GLU A 182 -6.40 0.58 -18.28
CA GLU A 182 -7.45 0.45 -17.26
C GLU A 182 -7.57 -1.02 -16.82
N VAL A 183 -7.61 -1.23 -15.51
CA VAL A 183 -7.90 -2.52 -14.87
C VAL A 183 -9.14 -2.41 -13.99
N GLN A 184 -9.70 -3.55 -13.60
CA GLN A 184 -10.79 -3.56 -12.62
C GLN A 184 -10.33 -2.88 -11.32
N VAL A 185 -11.13 -1.93 -10.82
CA VAL A 185 -10.85 -1.18 -9.59
C VAL A 185 -10.49 -2.12 -8.45
N ARG A 186 -9.33 -1.86 -7.83
CA ARG A 186 -8.81 -2.55 -6.64
C ARG A 186 -8.76 -1.57 -5.48
N PHE A 187 -8.81 -2.07 -4.24
CA PHE A 187 -8.91 -1.24 -3.05
C PHE A 187 -8.02 -1.74 -1.92
N ALA A 188 -7.51 -0.81 -1.13
CA ALA A 188 -6.92 -1.05 0.18
C ALA A 188 -7.98 -0.82 1.28
N PHE A 189 -7.85 -1.55 2.39
CA PHE A 189 -8.76 -1.50 3.53
C PHE A 189 -8.05 -1.16 4.83
#